data_AF-A0A161HYD7-F1
#
_entry.id   AF-A0A161HYD7-F1
#
_cell.length_a   1.000
_cell.length_b   1.000
_cell.length_c   1.000
_cell.angle_alpha   90.00
_cell.angle_beta   90.00
_cell.angle_gamma   90.00
#
_symmetry.space_group_name_H-M   'P 1'
#
loop_
_entity.id
_entity.type
_entity.pdbx_description
1 polymer ?
#
loop_
_entity_poly.entity_id
_entity_poly.type
_entity_poly.pdbx_seq_one_letter_code
_entity_poly.pdbx_strand_id
1 'polypeptide(L)'
;MDQFDDEYECFTCKRRFRAALFSISREWDRVHYHEGETEVEISGSEGLECYCSQVCGTARRALVMAREGVPIRRPGLGPIEPCSKCAAPVDMAEFHLTYLESFDVHESSLVVRTVTVDYLAVLCRKCRPPQSGEASLEYTVAHHEIAEPNASASTPLLSNINT
;
A
#
# COMPACT_ATOMS: atom_id res chain seq x y z
N MET A 1 -9.65 26.87 2.58
CA MET A 1 -9.23 25.56 2.03
C MET A 1 -7.81 25.36 2.50
N ASP A 2 -7.62 24.55 3.53
CA ASP A 2 -6.29 24.20 4.02
C ASP A 2 -5.61 23.33 2.96
N GLN A 3 -4.53 23.84 2.38
CA GLN A 3 -3.61 23.04 1.57
C GLN A 3 -2.84 22.13 2.53
N PHE A 4 -3.13 20.84 2.50
CA PHE A 4 -2.23 19.82 3.04
C PHE A 4 -0.98 19.83 2.16
N ASP A 5 -0.02 20.64 2.57
CA ASP A 5 1.26 20.82 1.89
C ASP A 5 2.25 19.85 2.52
N ASP A 6 2.04 18.56 2.28
CA ASP A 6 2.88 17.49 2.83
C ASP A 6 4.29 17.62 2.21
N GLU A 7 5.14 18.34 2.94
CA GLU A 7 6.54 18.53 2.61
C GLU A 7 7.37 17.44 3.29
N TYR A 8 8.00 16.60 2.48
CA TYR A 8 8.87 15.53 2.93
C TYR A 8 10.32 15.99 2.95
N GLU A 9 11.15 15.40 3.82
CA GLU A 9 12.59 15.59 3.82
C GLU A 9 13.29 14.27 3.43
N CYS A 10 14.11 14.31 2.39
CA CYS A 10 14.82 13.13 1.91
C CYS A 10 15.83 12.61 2.94
N PHE A 11 15.73 11.34 3.33
CA PHE A 11 16.63 10.71 4.30
C PHE A 11 18.09 10.59 3.83
N THR A 12 18.34 10.71 2.53
CA THR A 12 19.68 10.63 1.93
C THR A 12 20.33 12.02 1.78
N CYS A 13 19.68 12.94 1.06
CA CYS A 13 20.30 14.22 0.69
C CYS A 13 19.75 15.43 1.47
N LYS A 14 18.80 15.22 2.39
CA LYS A 14 18.18 16.28 3.22
C LYS A 14 17.42 17.36 2.45
N ARG A 15 17.24 17.18 1.14
CA ARG A 15 16.41 18.06 0.31
C ARG A 15 14.93 17.86 0.68
N ARG A 16 14.22 18.97 0.84
CA ARG A 16 12.75 18.99 0.96
C ARG A 16 12.09 18.83 -0.40
N PHE A 17 11.00 18.08 -0.48
CA PHE A 17 10.29 17.76 -1.71
C PHE A 17 8.81 17.48 -1.43
N ARG A 18 7.98 17.64 -2.47
CA ARG A 18 6.50 17.55 -2.36
C ARG A 18 5.85 16.66 -3.42
N ALA A 19 6.64 16.24 -4.40
CA ALA A 19 6.17 15.45 -5.53
C ALA A 19 7.11 14.26 -5.73
N ALA A 20 6.58 13.18 -6.32
CA ALA A 20 7.29 11.91 -6.52
C ALA A 20 7.94 11.38 -5.23
N LEU A 21 7.20 10.57 -4.50
CA LEU A 21 7.61 9.99 -3.23
C LEU A 21 8.18 8.60 -3.48
N PHE A 22 9.48 8.43 -3.25
CA PHE A 22 10.07 7.10 -3.12
C PHE A 22 10.11 6.76 -1.64
N SER A 23 9.59 5.60 -1.24
CA SER A 23 9.53 5.25 0.18
C SER A 23 9.96 3.81 0.42
N ILE A 24 10.40 3.53 1.65
CA ILE A 24 10.47 2.16 2.17
C ILE A 24 9.50 2.11 3.34
N SER A 25 8.55 1.19 3.31
CA SER A 25 7.59 0.96 4.37
C SER A 25 7.63 -0.49 4.85
N ARG A 26 7.01 -0.71 6.00
CA ARG A 26 6.58 -2.04 6.44
C ARG A 26 5.07 -2.07 6.58
N GLU A 27 4.47 -3.14 6.10
CA GLU A 27 3.01 -3.25 6.00
C GLU A 27 2.55 -4.58 6.58
N TRP A 28 1.42 -4.53 7.30
CA TRP A 28 0.71 -5.69 7.80
C TRP A 28 -0.42 -5.99 6.82
N ASP A 29 -0.14 -6.89 5.87
CA ASP A 29 -0.96 -7.12 4.69
C ASP A 29 -1.30 -8.60 4.48
N ARG A 30 -2.31 -8.84 3.63
CA ARG A 30 -2.64 -10.16 3.09
C ARG A 30 -3.04 -10.03 1.63
N VAL A 31 -2.91 -11.12 0.88
CA VAL A 31 -3.21 -11.19 -0.55
C VAL A 31 -4.46 -12.03 -0.78
N HIS A 32 -5.43 -11.47 -1.49
CA HIS A 32 -6.59 -12.18 -2.01
C HIS A 32 -6.29 -12.68 -3.42
N TYR A 33 -6.42 -13.99 -3.61
CA TYR A 33 -6.17 -14.65 -4.88
C TYR A 33 -7.50 -14.89 -5.59
N HIS A 34 -7.74 -14.15 -6.67
CA HIS A 34 -8.88 -14.33 -7.57
C HIS A 34 -8.42 -14.95 -8.89
N GLU A 35 -9.35 -15.40 -9.71
CA GLU A 35 -9.02 -15.92 -11.04
C GLU A 35 -8.48 -14.80 -11.94
N GLY A 36 -7.15 -14.75 -12.10
CA GLY A 36 -6.47 -13.80 -12.98
C GLY A 36 -6.11 -12.46 -12.33
N GLU A 37 -6.53 -12.21 -11.10
CA GLU A 37 -6.28 -10.96 -10.37
C GLU A 37 -5.84 -11.24 -8.93
N THR A 38 -4.97 -10.37 -8.41
CA THR A 38 -4.53 -10.38 -7.02
C THR A 38 -4.83 -9.04 -6.38
N GLU A 39 -5.51 -9.06 -5.24
CA GLU A 39 -5.79 -7.87 -4.44
C GLU A 39 -4.97 -7.92 -3.14
N VAL A 40 -4.43 -6.80 -2.69
CA VAL A 40 -3.68 -6.71 -1.44
C VAL A 40 -4.49 -5.88 -0.45
N GLU A 41 -4.81 -6.48 0.69
CA GLU A 41 -5.47 -5.81 1.80
C GLU A 41 -4.43 -5.42 2.84
N ILE A 42 -4.33 -4.11 3.12
CA ILE A 42 -3.39 -3.54 4.08
C ILE A 42 -4.16 -3.14 5.33
N SER A 43 -3.80 -3.72 6.48
CA SER A 43 -4.40 -3.39 7.78
C SER A 43 -3.56 -2.42 8.60
N GLY A 44 -2.29 -2.24 8.23
CA GLY A 44 -1.41 -1.24 8.82
C GLY A 44 -0.21 -0.99 7.93
N SER A 45 0.24 0.26 7.86
CA SER A 45 1.43 0.65 7.12
C SER A 45 2.23 1.66 7.93
N GLU A 46 3.55 1.49 7.95
CA GLU A 46 4.48 2.40 8.59
C GLU A 46 5.61 2.74 7.63
N GLY A 47 5.70 4.02 7.26
CA GLY A 47 6.81 4.54 6.48
C GLY A 47 8.10 4.57 7.30
N LEU A 48 9.11 3.84 6.87
CA LEU A 48 10.42 3.80 7.54
C LEU A 48 11.30 4.97 7.10
N GLU A 49 11.35 5.23 5.78
CA GLU A 49 12.09 6.35 5.19
C GLU A 49 11.45 6.80 3.87
N CYS A 50 11.67 8.06 3.51
CA CYS A 50 11.28 8.63 2.23
C CYS A 50 12.42 9.35 1.50
N TYR A 51 12.31 9.43 0.19
CA TYR A 51 13.35 9.92 -0.70
C TYR A 51 12.78 10.68 -1.89
N CYS A 52 13.52 11.71 -2.30
CA CYS A 52 13.15 12.55 -3.43
C CYS A 52 13.52 11.97 -4.81
N SER A 53 14.14 10.78 -4.85
CA SER A 53 14.51 10.10 -6.08
C SER A 53 14.85 8.62 -5.83
N GLN A 54 14.69 7.80 -6.86
CA GLN A 54 15.08 6.38 -6.83
C GLN A 54 16.56 6.17 -6.47
N VAL A 55 17.45 7.06 -6.93
CA VAL A 55 18.89 7.01 -6.61
C VAL A 55 19.11 7.16 -5.10
N CYS A 56 18.41 8.11 -4.47
CA CYS A 56 18.50 8.33 -3.03
C CYS A 56 17.97 7.11 -2.25
N GLY A 57 16.85 6.53 -2.68
CA GLY A 57 16.27 5.34 -2.05
C GLY A 57 17.15 4.10 -2.18
N THR A 58 17.61 3.82 -3.41
CA THR A 58 18.49 2.67 -3.70
C THR A 58 19.78 2.72 -2.88
N ALA A 59 20.38 3.91 -2.72
CA ALA A 59 21.60 4.10 -1.93
C ALA A 59 21.42 3.76 -0.44
N ARG A 60 20.19 3.85 0.08
CA ARG A 60 19.88 3.63 1.50
C ARG A 60 19.13 2.34 1.80
N ARG A 61 18.57 1.68 0.78
CA ARG A 61 17.77 0.45 0.94
C ARG A 61 18.43 -0.60 1.83
N ALA A 62 19.68 -0.96 1.55
CA ALA A 62 20.40 -1.97 2.32
C ALA A 62 20.60 -1.55 3.78
N LEU A 63 20.85 -0.26 4.03
CA LEU A 63 21.02 0.29 5.38
C LEU A 63 19.70 0.21 6.17
N VAL A 64 18.57 0.62 5.57
CA VAL A 64 17.25 0.56 6.22
C VAL A 64 16.90 -0.86 6.61
N MET A 65 17.02 -1.79 5.67
CA MET A 65 16.71 -3.21 5.91
C MET A 65 17.64 -3.85 6.96
N ALA A 66 18.92 -3.45 6.98
CA ALA A 66 19.87 -3.90 8.00
C ALA A 66 19.49 -3.42 9.41
N ARG A 67 18.98 -2.18 9.57
CA ARG A 67 18.50 -1.69 10.88
C ARG A 67 17.31 -2.47 11.40
N GLU A 68 16.41 -2.89 10.49
CA GLU A 68 15.27 -3.76 10.81
C GLU A 68 15.71 -5.22 11.08
N GLY A 69 16.98 -5.54 10.82
CA GLY A 69 17.52 -6.90 10.92
C GLY A 69 16.88 -7.85 9.90
N VAL A 70 16.40 -7.33 8.76
CA VAL A 70 15.68 -8.11 7.74
C VAL A 70 16.51 -8.19 6.46
N PRO A 71 16.90 -9.40 5.99
CA PRO A 71 17.56 -9.56 4.70
C PRO A 71 16.61 -9.23 3.53
N ILE A 72 17.13 -8.58 2.48
CA ILE A 72 16.39 -8.39 1.23
C ILE A 72 16.38 -9.71 0.46
N ARG A 73 15.18 -10.21 0.13
CA ARG A 73 15.00 -11.48 -0.61
C ARG A 73 14.13 -11.35 -1.85
N ARG A 74 13.37 -10.27 -1.99
CA ARG A 74 12.45 -10.04 -3.11
C ARG A 74 11.47 -11.18 -3.36
N PRO A 75 10.58 -11.48 -2.39
CA PRO A 75 9.51 -12.44 -2.62
C PRO A 75 8.60 -11.96 -3.74
N GLY A 76 7.90 -12.90 -4.37
CA GLY A 76 6.82 -12.59 -5.28
C GLY A 76 5.52 -12.32 -4.54
N LEU A 77 4.42 -12.45 -5.28
CA LEU A 77 3.06 -12.50 -4.77
C LEU A 77 2.48 -13.91 -4.94
N GLY A 78 3.30 -14.95 -4.74
CA GLY A 78 2.82 -16.32 -4.73
C GLY A 78 2.04 -16.63 -3.45
N PRO A 79 1.13 -17.62 -3.45
CA PRO A 79 0.34 -17.98 -2.27
C PRO A 79 1.20 -18.33 -1.06
N ILE A 80 2.38 -18.93 -1.29
CA ILE A 80 3.36 -19.23 -0.25
C ILE A 80 4.71 -18.62 -0.65
N GLU A 81 5.26 -17.77 0.21
CA GLU A 81 6.57 -17.15 0.03
C GLU A 81 7.53 -17.50 1.18
N PRO A 82 8.86 -17.53 0.95
CA PRO A 82 9.82 -17.84 2.01
C PRO A 82 10.05 -16.64 2.93
N CYS A 83 9.93 -16.87 4.25
CA CYS A 83 10.30 -15.88 5.26
C CYS A 83 11.75 -15.42 5.06
N SER A 84 11.97 -14.11 4.96
CA SER A 84 13.27 -13.57 4.62
C SER A 84 14.34 -13.75 5.71
N LYS A 85 13.92 -14.02 6.95
CA LYS A 85 14.81 -14.30 8.10
C LYS A 85 15.15 -15.78 8.27
N CYS A 86 14.15 -16.67 8.20
CA CYS A 86 14.32 -18.09 8.57
C CYS A 86 13.98 -19.08 7.46
N ALA A 87 13.57 -18.61 6.27
CA ALA A 87 13.12 -19.40 5.13
C ALA A 87 11.88 -20.28 5.37
N ALA A 88 11.26 -20.24 6.56
CA ALA A 88 9.98 -20.91 6.81
C ALA A 88 8.90 -20.36 5.86
N PRO A 89 7.95 -21.20 5.43
CA PRO A 89 6.86 -20.76 4.56
C PRO A 89 6.00 -19.71 5.25
N VAL A 90 5.61 -18.69 4.50
CA VAL A 90 4.61 -17.69 4.86
C VAL A 90 3.42 -17.89 3.94
N ASP A 91 2.26 -18.11 4.54
CA ASP A 91 1.00 -18.05 3.80
C ASP A 91 0.64 -16.59 3.56
N MET A 92 0.64 -16.18 2.29
CA MET A 92 0.40 -14.80 1.90
C MET A 92 -1.08 -14.43 1.95
N ALA A 93 -2.01 -15.40 2.06
CA ALA A 93 -3.43 -15.14 2.25
C ALA A 93 -3.79 -14.81 3.72
N GLU A 94 -2.90 -15.16 4.65
CA GLU A 94 -2.98 -14.74 6.04
C GLU A 94 -2.23 -13.44 6.26
N PHE A 95 -2.63 -12.65 7.25
CA PHE A 95 -1.92 -11.41 7.55
C PHE A 95 -0.46 -11.68 7.95
N HIS A 96 0.46 -11.01 7.26
CA HIS A 96 1.90 -11.13 7.43
C HIS A 96 2.57 -9.76 7.38
N LEU A 97 3.86 -9.71 7.72
CA LEU A 97 4.63 -8.46 7.68
C LEU A 97 5.46 -8.43 6.42
N THR A 98 5.19 -7.45 5.57
CA THR A 98 5.88 -7.20 4.32
C THR A 98 6.71 -5.93 4.44
N TYR A 99 7.90 -5.93 3.84
CA TYR A 99 8.71 -4.73 3.64
C TYR A 99 8.73 -4.44 2.16
N LEU A 100 8.47 -3.19 1.78
CA LEU A 100 8.39 -2.80 0.39
C LEU A 100 9.07 -1.46 0.12
N GLU A 101 9.53 -1.30 -1.10
CA GLU A 101 9.94 -0.02 -1.67
C GLU A 101 8.87 0.43 -2.67
N SER A 102 8.30 1.61 -2.46
CA SER A 102 7.29 2.18 -3.36
C SER A 102 7.82 3.40 -4.11
N PHE A 103 7.26 3.63 -5.29
CA PHE A 103 7.30 4.93 -5.96
C PHE A 103 5.88 5.41 -6.20
N ASP A 104 5.55 6.52 -5.56
CA ASP A 104 4.23 7.11 -5.56
C ASP A 104 4.27 8.51 -6.19
N VAL A 105 3.25 8.85 -6.98
CA VAL A 105 3.09 10.16 -7.58
C VAL A 105 1.79 10.78 -7.08
N HIS A 106 1.89 11.97 -6.50
CA HIS A 106 0.74 12.78 -6.16
C HIS A 106 0.15 13.37 -7.46
N GLU A 107 -1.07 12.95 -7.81
CA GLU A 107 -1.83 13.54 -8.91
C GLU A 107 -2.61 14.77 -8.43
N SER A 108 -2.98 14.77 -7.15
CA SER A 108 -3.53 15.91 -6.43
C SER A 108 -3.16 15.82 -4.94
N SER A 109 -3.62 16.76 -4.13
CA SER A 109 -3.43 16.73 -2.67
C SER A 109 -4.13 15.55 -1.98
N LEU A 110 -5.11 14.92 -2.64
CA LEU A 110 -5.90 13.81 -2.07
C LEU A 110 -5.73 12.49 -2.84
N VAL A 111 -5.04 12.52 -3.98
CA VAL A 111 -4.89 11.37 -4.86
C VAL A 111 -3.42 11.06 -5.04
N VAL A 112 -3.02 9.92 -4.51
CA VAL A 112 -1.70 9.33 -4.68
C VAL A 112 -1.87 8.10 -5.55
N ARG A 113 -1.08 8.02 -6.63
CA ARG A 113 -1.02 6.85 -7.48
C ARG A 113 0.33 6.16 -7.28
N THR A 114 0.29 4.90 -6.87
CA THR A 114 1.47 4.05 -6.84
C THR A 114 1.85 3.66 -8.26
N VAL A 115 3.08 3.97 -8.63
CA VAL A 115 3.64 3.69 -9.96
C VAL A 115 4.35 2.34 -9.96
N THR A 116 5.14 2.05 -8.92
CA THR A 116 5.85 0.78 -8.76
C THR A 116 5.95 0.38 -7.30
N VAL A 117 5.95 -0.93 -7.06
CA VAL A 117 6.24 -1.56 -5.77
C VAL A 117 7.30 -2.64 -5.99
N ASP A 118 8.37 -2.63 -5.19
CA ASP A 118 9.35 -3.72 -5.07
C ASP A 118 9.20 -4.34 -3.68
N TYR A 119 8.73 -5.58 -3.62
CA TYR A 119 8.66 -6.33 -2.37
C TYR A 119 10.08 -6.65 -1.93
N LEU A 120 10.52 -6.13 -0.79
CA LEU A 120 11.89 -6.33 -0.31
C LEU A 120 12.01 -7.61 0.50
N ALA A 121 11.02 -7.89 1.35
CA ALA A 121 11.01 -9.03 2.26
C ALA A 121 9.59 -9.33 2.77
N VAL A 122 9.38 -10.59 3.16
CA VAL A 122 8.21 -11.03 3.93
C VAL A 122 8.66 -11.81 5.16
N LEU A 123 7.97 -11.65 6.30
CA LEU A 123 8.29 -12.33 7.55
C LEU A 123 7.15 -13.23 8.04
N CYS A 124 7.52 -14.42 8.52
CA CYS A 124 6.60 -15.28 9.25
C CYS A 124 6.29 -14.72 10.66
N ARG A 125 5.19 -15.21 11.26
CA ARG A 125 4.74 -14.81 12.61
C ARG A 125 5.80 -14.94 13.71
N LYS A 126 6.78 -15.84 13.57
CA LYS A 126 7.87 -16.03 14.54
C LYS A 126 9.00 -15.01 14.40
N CYS A 127 9.17 -14.44 13.20
CA CYS A 127 10.28 -13.55 12.87
C CYS A 127 9.91 -12.07 12.85
N ARG A 128 8.61 -11.75 12.87
CA ARG A 128 8.12 -10.37 12.98
C ARG A 128 8.50 -9.77 14.34
N PRO A 129 8.83 -8.47 14.41
CA PRO A 129 8.99 -7.77 15.68
C PRO A 129 7.68 -7.84 16.50
N PRO A 130 7.75 -7.79 17.84
CA PRO A 130 6.56 -7.65 18.66
C PRO A 130 5.80 -6.40 18.24
N GLN A 131 4.49 -6.52 18.00
CA GLN A 131 3.66 -5.35 17.76
C GLN A 131 3.68 -4.51 19.05
N SER A 132 4.30 -3.33 18.99
CA SER A 132 4.32 -2.40 20.11
C SER A 132 2.93 -1.77 20.24
N GLY A 133 2.03 -2.45 20.95
CA GLY A 133 0.71 -1.92 21.32
C GLY A 133 -0.32 -1.96 20.20
N GLU A 134 -1.34 -2.78 20.40
CA GLU A 134 -2.65 -2.65 19.75
C GLU A 134 -3.21 -1.25 20.05
N ALA A 135 -2.94 -0.28 19.19
CA ALA A 135 -3.88 0.80 18.94
C ALA A 135 -4.57 0.44 17.63
N SER A 136 -5.68 -0.29 17.76
CA SER A 136 -6.71 -0.47 16.76
C SER A 136 -7.10 0.88 16.16
N LEU A 137 -6.42 1.30 15.10
CA LEU A 137 -6.99 2.21 14.13
C LEU A 137 -7.74 1.32 13.16
N GLU A 138 -9.03 1.12 13.41
CA GLU A 138 -9.98 0.69 12.40
C GLU A 138 -9.91 1.72 11.26
N TYR A 139 -9.08 1.46 10.25
CA TYR A 139 -9.11 2.22 9.02
C TYR A 139 -10.39 1.79 8.28
N THR A 140 -11.45 2.56 8.47
CA THR A 140 -12.65 2.42 7.65
C THR A 140 -12.27 2.87 6.24
N VAL A 141 -12.05 1.91 5.35
CA VAL A 141 -12.04 2.17 3.91
C VAL A 141 -13.43 2.69 3.58
N ALA A 142 -13.54 3.99 3.37
CA ALA A 142 -14.75 4.56 2.80
C ALA A 142 -14.89 3.95 1.40
N HIS A 143 -15.75 2.94 1.27
CA HIS A 143 -16.25 2.48 -0.01
C HIS A 143 -16.88 3.67 -0.70
N HIS A 144 -16.14 4.27 -1.64
CA HIS A 144 -16.69 5.26 -2.53
C HIS A 144 -17.56 4.49 -3.52
N GLU A 145 -18.83 4.32 -3.19
CA GLU A 145 -19.85 3.88 -4.15
C GLU A 145 -19.85 4.90 -5.30
N ILE A 146 -19.30 4.49 -6.44
CA ILE A 146 -19.50 5.19 -7.69
C ILE A 146 -20.93 4.84 -8.11
N ALA A 147 -21.86 5.76 -7.85
CA ALA A 147 -23.21 5.63 -8.36
C ALA A 147 -23.16 5.65 -9.90
N GLU A 148 -23.49 4.52 -10.52
CA GLU A 148 -23.68 4.43 -11.96
C GLU A 148 -24.81 5.40 -12.39
N PRO A 149 -24.63 6.15 -13.49
CA PRO A 149 -25.72 6.92 -14.07
C PRO A 149 -26.74 5.96 -14.65
N ASN A 150 -27.88 5.80 -13.98
CA ASN A 150 -29.01 5.02 -14.46
C ASN A 150 -29.53 5.64 -15.77
N ALA A 151 -29.11 5.05 -16.89
CA ALA A 151 -29.72 5.22 -18.18
C ALA A 151 -30.82 4.18 -18.38
N SER A 152 -31.88 4.61 -19.07
CA SER A 152 -33.02 3.86 -19.63
C SER A 152 -34.26 3.75 -18.74
N ALA A 153 -35.49 3.78 -19.23
CA ALA A 153 -36.12 4.27 -20.45
C ALA A 153 -37.64 4.09 -20.25
N SER A 154 -38.42 4.78 -21.09
CA SER A 154 -39.74 4.34 -21.58
C SER A 154 -40.99 4.53 -20.71
N THR A 155 -41.91 5.26 -21.35
CA THR A 155 -43.34 5.49 -21.13
C THR A 155 -44.14 4.18 -20.95
N PRO A 156 -45.35 4.24 -20.35
CA PRO A 156 -46.54 4.15 -21.22
C PRO A 156 -47.75 5.04 -20.85
N LEU A 157 -48.38 5.48 -21.93
CA LEU A 157 -49.79 5.77 -22.25
C LEU A 157 -50.95 5.48 -21.28
N LEU A 158 -51.96 6.38 -21.41
CA LEU A 158 -53.42 6.32 -21.13
C LEU A 158 -53.84 6.52 -19.66
N SER A 159 -54.88 7.31 -19.33
CA SER A 159 -56.21 7.37 -19.94
C SER A 159 -57.04 8.61 -19.54
N ASN A 160 -57.82 9.13 -20.50
CA ASN A 160 -59.21 9.64 -20.46
C ASN A 160 -59.75 10.39 -19.23
N ILE A 161 -60.29 11.60 -19.45
CA ILE A 161 -61.63 12.00 -18.95
C ILE A 161 -62.33 12.90 -19.99
N ASN A 162 -63.47 12.43 -20.51
CA ASN A 162 -64.53 13.23 -21.13
C ASN A 162 -65.34 13.92 -20.02
N THR A 163 -65.70 15.19 -20.19
CA THR A 163 -67.08 15.76 -20.25
C THR A 163 -66.98 17.26 -20.47
#